data_AF-A0A2E5EQH1-F1
#
_entry.id   AF-A0A2E5EQH1-F1
#
_cell.length_a   1.000
_cell.length_b   1.000
_cell.length_c   1.000
_cell.angle_alpha   90.00
_cell.angle_beta   90.00
_cell.angle_gamma   90.00
#
_symmetry.space_group_name_H-M   'P 1'
#
loop_
_entity.id
_entity.type
_entity.pdbx_description
1 polymer ?
#
loop_
_entity_poly.entity_id
_entity_poly.type
_entity_poly.pdbx_seq_one_letter_code
_entity_poly.pdbx_strand_id
1 'polypeptide(L)'
;MVSAVGSIRRPTYWTSCPKSVQPPAKSRLHDICLPPTRQAADHAWKNFMELYEKKYPKACQCLAKDQEALFTFYVFPAEHWTRLRTTNPIESTFATVRHRTRQTKGNGSRQAEGKWRKLNGSHQLDKIIAGVIFIDGDEQKQQAA
;
A
#
# COMPACT_ATOMS: atom_id res chain seq x y z
N MET A 1 17.55 23.18 -15.43
CA MET A 1 17.70 21.82 -16.00
C MET A 1 18.54 21.00 -15.04
N VAL A 2 18.11 19.75 -14.81
CA VAL A 2 18.67 18.72 -13.91
C VAL A 2 18.50 18.99 -12.41
N SER A 3 17.96 18.13 -11.56
CA SER A 3 17.01 17.00 -11.66
C SER A 3 16.72 16.55 -10.22
N ALA A 4 15.51 16.03 -10.01
CA ALA A 4 15.18 14.88 -9.16
C ALA A 4 15.87 14.74 -7.78
N VAL A 5 15.15 15.07 -6.70
CA VAL A 5 14.81 14.22 -5.53
C VAL A 5 13.87 15.07 -4.67
N GLY A 6 12.69 15.34 -5.21
CA GLY A 6 11.69 16.21 -4.59
C GLY A 6 10.41 15.42 -4.43
N SER A 7 10.14 14.99 -3.20
CA SER A 7 8.93 14.30 -2.78
C SER A 7 8.89 12.83 -3.22
N ILE A 8 8.90 11.92 -2.24
CA ILE A 8 8.09 10.69 -2.35
C ILE A 8 6.66 11.23 -2.46
N ARG A 9 6.29 11.57 -3.70
CA ARG A 9 5.02 12.20 -4.05
C ARG A 9 3.95 11.28 -3.53
N ARG A 10 3.00 11.82 -2.76
CA ARG A 10 1.69 11.15 -2.61
C ARG A 10 1.26 10.68 -3.99
N PRO A 11 0.72 9.47 -4.14
CA PRO A 11 0.40 8.91 -5.44
C PRO A 11 -0.29 9.95 -6.34
N THR A 12 0.26 10.15 -7.53
CA THR A 12 -0.09 11.22 -8.47
C THR A 12 -1.53 11.16 -8.98
N TYR A 13 -2.28 10.08 -8.68
CA TYR A 13 -3.72 10.02 -8.97
C TYR A 13 -4.48 11.16 -8.29
N TRP A 14 -4.06 11.57 -7.09
CA TRP A 14 -4.78 12.54 -6.27
C TRP A 14 -4.72 13.97 -6.79
N THR A 15 -3.59 14.34 -7.40
CA THR A 15 -3.40 15.65 -8.02
C THR A 15 -4.27 15.85 -9.26
N SER A 16 -4.89 14.79 -9.77
CA SER A 16 -5.76 14.84 -10.94
C SER A 16 -7.23 15.10 -10.60
N CYS A 17 -7.61 15.13 -9.32
CA CYS A 17 -8.99 15.37 -8.85
C CYS A 17 -9.09 16.62 -7.95
N PRO A 18 -10.22 17.37 -7.97
CA PRO A 18 -10.46 18.52 -7.09
C PRO A 18 -10.45 18.17 -5.60
N LYS A 19 -9.92 19.07 -4.75
CA LYS A 19 -9.81 18.89 -3.29
C LYS A 19 -11.13 18.60 -2.54
N SER A 20 -12.28 18.90 -3.13
CA SER A 20 -13.60 18.62 -2.58
C SER A 20 -14.03 17.16 -2.76
N VAL A 21 -13.69 16.54 -3.89
CA VAL A 21 -14.08 15.16 -4.26
C VAL A 21 -13.10 14.13 -3.69
N GLN A 22 -11.95 14.64 -3.33
CA GLN A 22 -10.86 13.95 -2.71
C GLN A 22 -11.31 13.11 -1.48
N PRO A 23 -11.82 13.66 -0.36
CA PRO A 23 -12.18 12.86 0.82
C PRO A 23 -13.10 11.66 0.55
N PRO A 24 -14.22 11.79 -0.20
CA PRO A 24 -15.07 10.62 -0.48
C PRO A 24 -14.39 9.61 -1.40
N ALA A 25 -13.54 10.03 -2.34
CA ALA A 25 -12.77 9.10 -3.18
C ALA A 25 -11.79 8.26 -2.33
N LYS A 26 -11.13 8.86 -1.33
CA LYS A 26 -10.27 8.12 -0.39
C LYS A 26 -11.04 7.08 0.41
N SER A 27 -12.24 7.43 0.90
CA SER A 27 -13.08 6.47 1.61
C SER A 27 -13.36 5.24 0.74
N ARG A 28 -13.72 5.45 -0.53
CA ARG A 28 -13.99 4.34 -1.45
C ARG A 28 -12.77 3.52 -1.82
N LEU A 29 -11.59 4.13 -1.84
CA LEU A 29 -10.33 3.37 -1.98
C LEU A 29 -10.09 2.45 -0.78
N HIS A 30 -10.51 2.86 0.44
CA HIS A 30 -10.47 1.95 1.58
C HIS A 30 -11.40 0.75 1.38
N ASP A 31 -12.57 0.95 0.78
CA ASP A 31 -13.52 -0.14 0.46
C ASP A 31 -12.94 -1.14 -0.56
N ILE A 32 -11.98 -0.72 -1.39
CA ILE A 32 -11.23 -1.59 -2.32
C ILE A 32 -10.12 -2.37 -1.60
N CYS A 33 -9.40 -1.73 -0.68
CA CYS A 33 -8.18 -2.30 -0.07
C CYS A 33 -8.42 -3.11 1.21
N LEU A 34 -9.55 -2.88 1.90
CA LEU A 34 -9.89 -3.55 3.16
C LEU A 34 -10.71 -4.84 3.07
N PRO A 35 -11.30 -5.27 1.94
CA PRO A 35 -12.18 -6.42 1.95
C PRO A 35 -11.43 -7.72 2.27
N PRO A 36 -12.14 -8.70 2.85
CA PRO A 36 -11.54 -9.95 3.31
C PRO A 36 -11.13 -10.87 2.14
N THR A 37 -11.73 -10.74 0.96
CA THR A 37 -11.46 -11.59 -0.20
C THR A 37 -11.15 -10.78 -1.44
N ARG A 38 -10.37 -11.35 -2.36
CA ARG A 38 -10.05 -10.74 -3.64
C ARG A 38 -11.29 -10.45 -4.48
N GLN A 39 -12.28 -11.35 -4.47
CA GLN A 39 -13.53 -11.16 -5.22
C GLN A 39 -14.31 -9.93 -4.76
N ALA A 40 -14.38 -9.70 -3.43
CA ALA A 40 -15.02 -8.51 -2.88
C ALA A 40 -14.25 -7.24 -3.24
N ALA A 41 -12.91 -7.30 -3.28
CA ALA A 41 -12.05 -6.22 -3.75
C ALA A 41 -12.32 -5.87 -5.23
N ASP A 42 -12.42 -6.88 -6.09
CA ASP A 42 -12.71 -6.71 -7.52
C ASP A 42 -14.09 -6.09 -7.75
N HIS A 43 -15.09 -6.45 -6.95
CA HIS A 43 -16.42 -5.83 -7.00
C HIS A 43 -16.37 -4.36 -6.59
N ALA A 44 -15.70 -4.04 -5.47
CA ALA A 44 -15.51 -2.65 -5.02
C ALA A 44 -14.73 -1.83 -6.05
N TRP A 45 -13.75 -2.43 -6.72
CA TRP A 45 -12.97 -1.82 -7.79
C TRP A 45 -13.83 -1.45 -9.00
N LYS A 46 -14.66 -2.38 -9.49
CA LYS A 46 -15.59 -2.12 -10.60
C LYS A 46 -16.52 -0.95 -10.29
N ASN A 47 -17.12 -0.95 -9.10
CA ASN A 47 -17.98 0.14 -8.63
C ASN A 47 -17.23 1.48 -8.60
N PHE A 48 -15.97 1.50 -8.17
CA PHE A 48 -15.17 2.71 -8.16
C PHE A 48 -14.91 3.24 -9.57
N MET A 49 -14.53 2.37 -10.51
CA MET A 49 -14.26 2.74 -11.90
C MET A 49 -15.53 3.29 -12.57
N GLU A 50 -16.67 2.62 -12.45
CA GLU A 50 -17.94 3.10 -13.02
C GLU A 50 -18.33 4.51 -12.54
N LEU A 51 -18.05 4.82 -11.26
CA LEU A 51 -18.44 6.07 -10.63
C LEU A 51 -17.51 7.25 -10.94
N TYR A 52 -16.21 6.98 -11.12
CA TYR A 52 -15.19 8.03 -11.26
C TYR A 52 -14.55 8.11 -12.65
N GLU A 53 -14.57 7.06 -13.46
CA GLU A 53 -13.89 7.04 -14.77
C GLU A 53 -14.41 8.12 -15.70
N LYS A 54 -15.73 8.32 -15.77
CA LYS A 54 -16.35 9.37 -16.60
C LYS A 54 -15.95 10.78 -16.20
N LYS A 55 -15.70 11.02 -14.90
CA LYS A 55 -15.41 12.36 -14.35
C LYS A 55 -13.91 12.64 -14.27
N TYR A 56 -13.10 11.62 -13.98
CA TYR A 56 -11.66 11.74 -13.71
C TYR A 56 -10.87 10.62 -14.41
N PRO A 57 -10.90 10.55 -15.76
CA PRO A 57 -10.31 9.45 -16.51
C PRO A 57 -8.80 9.31 -16.24
N LYS A 58 -8.08 10.44 -16.07
CA LYS A 58 -6.64 10.44 -15.75
C LYS A 58 -6.32 9.79 -14.40
N ALA A 59 -7.17 10.00 -13.39
CA ALA A 59 -6.96 9.40 -12.07
C ALA A 59 -7.20 7.90 -12.11
N CYS A 60 -8.28 7.46 -12.78
CA CYS A 60 -8.64 6.06 -12.96
C CYS A 60 -7.60 5.30 -13.79
N GLN A 61 -7.05 5.91 -14.86
CA GLN A 61 -5.98 5.29 -15.65
C GLN A 61 -4.69 5.08 -14.84
N CYS A 62 -4.32 6.05 -14.00
CA CYS A 62 -3.17 5.87 -13.11
C CYS A 62 -3.42 4.73 -12.12
N LEU A 63 -4.62 4.64 -11.55
CA LEU A 63 -4.97 3.59 -10.61
C LEU A 63 -4.99 2.20 -11.30
N ALA A 64 -5.54 2.11 -12.51
CA ALA A 64 -5.67 0.87 -13.26
C ALA A 64 -4.32 0.22 -13.63
N LYS A 65 -3.28 1.02 -13.87
CA LYS A 65 -1.93 0.50 -14.13
C LYS A 65 -1.38 -0.30 -12.95
N ASP A 66 -1.74 0.08 -11.73
CA ASP A 66 -1.23 -0.51 -10.51
C ASP A 66 -2.19 -1.57 -9.92
N GLN A 67 -3.23 -2.00 -10.67
CA GLN A 67 -4.26 -2.91 -10.17
C GLN A 67 -3.68 -4.27 -9.70
N GLU A 68 -2.81 -4.89 -10.49
CA GLU A 68 -2.21 -6.18 -10.14
C GLU A 68 -1.35 -6.08 -8.88
N ALA A 69 -0.54 -5.02 -8.80
CA ALA A 69 0.29 -4.73 -7.63
C ALA A 69 -0.55 -4.48 -6.37
N LEU A 70 -1.70 -3.80 -6.51
CA LEU A 70 -2.63 -3.54 -5.42
C LEU A 70 -3.21 -4.82 -4.82
N PHE A 71 -3.47 -5.86 -5.61
CA PHE A 71 -4.08 -7.11 -5.14
C PHE A 71 -3.09 -8.25 -4.86
N THR A 72 -1.79 -8.03 -5.09
CA THR A 72 -0.76 -9.05 -4.85
C THR A 72 -0.68 -9.47 -3.36
N PHE A 73 -1.14 -8.63 -2.43
CA PHE A 73 -1.11 -8.97 -1.00
C PHE A 73 -2.01 -10.16 -0.62
N TYR A 74 -3.01 -10.52 -1.43
CA TYR A 74 -3.89 -11.67 -1.16
C TYR A 74 -3.19 -13.03 -1.25
N VAL A 75 -2.00 -13.06 -1.86
CA VAL A 75 -1.12 -14.25 -1.94
C VAL A 75 -0.31 -14.46 -0.66
N PHE A 76 -0.38 -13.52 0.29
CA PHE A 76 0.28 -13.60 1.59
C PHE A 76 -0.72 -13.92 2.70
N PRO A 77 -0.26 -14.48 3.84
CA PRO A 77 -1.12 -14.77 4.98
C PRO A 77 -1.90 -13.56 5.49
N ALA A 78 -3.13 -13.80 5.97
CA ALA A 78 -4.01 -12.74 6.47
C ALA A 78 -3.40 -11.92 7.62
N GLU A 79 -2.56 -12.54 8.47
CA GLU A 79 -1.89 -11.85 9.58
C GLU A 79 -0.96 -10.72 9.11
N HIS A 80 -0.41 -10.83 7.91
CA HIS A 80 0.53 -9.85 7.35
C HIS A 80 -0.18 -8.68 6.69
N TRP A 81 -1.44 -8.83 6.30
CA TRP A 81 -2.18 -7.82 5.52
C TRP A 81 -2.20 -6.45 6.20
N THR A 82 -2.37 -6.40 7.52
CA THR A 82 -2.38 -5.13 8.27
C THR A 82 -1.08 -4.34 8.05
N ARG A 83 0.06 -5.02 7.95
CA ARG A 83 1.37 -4.39 7.74
C ARG A 83 1.64 -4.11 6.27
N LEU A 84 1.23 -5.01 5.38
CA LEU A 84 1.39 -4.86 3.92
C LEU A 84 0.56 -3.71 3.35
N ARG A 85 -0.63 -3.46 3.91
CA ARG A 85 -1.53 -2.37 3.48
C ARG A 85 -1.12 -0.99 4.00
N THR A 86 -0.18 -0.88 4.94
CA THR A 86 0.24 0.41 5.53
C THR A 86 1.63 0.82 5.07
N THR A 87 1.76 2.08 4.65
CA THR A 87 3.05 2.71 4.32
C THR A 87 3.76 3.27 5.56
N ASN A 88 3.17 3.17 6.75
CA ASN A 88 3.73 3.70 8.00
C ASN A 88 5.18 3.25 8.30
N PRO A 89 5.63 2.00 8.06
CA PRO A 89 7.01 1.59 8.34
C PRO A 89 8.03 2.36 7.49
N ILE A 90 7.65 2.64 6.25
CA ILE A 90 8.48 3.36 5.28
C ILE A 90 8.37 4.85 5.57
N GLU A 91 7.17 5.36 5.80
CA GLU A 91 6.95 6.78 6.05
C GLU A 91 7.54 7.25 7.38
N SER A 92 7.51 6.43 8.45
CA SER A 92 8.06 6.80 9.75
C SER A 92 9.58 6.98 9.72
N THR A 93 10.29 6.10 9.02
CA THR A 93 11.75 6.22 8.86
C THR A 93 12.12 7.44 8.03
N PHE A 94 11.46 7.63 6.88
CA PHE A 94 11.70 8.79 6.04
C PHE A 94 11.26 10.10 6.70
N ALA A 95 10.26 10.10 7.59
CA ALA A 95 9.85 11.29 8.32
C ALA A 95 10.99 11.82 9.20
N THR A 96 11.71 10.94 9.90
CA THR A 96 12.88 11.32 10.69
C THR A 96 13.99 11.88 9.81
N VAL A 97 14.26 11.24 8.66
CA VAL A 97 15.26 11.72 7.70
C VAL A 97 14.90 13.12 7.18
N ARG A 98 13.67 13.34 6.68
CA ARG A 98 13.20 14.65 6.20
C ARG A 98 13.24 15.71 7.29
N HIS A 99 12.85 15.36 8.51
CA HIS A 99 12.89 16.28 9.64
C HIS A 99 14.33 16.72 9.92
N ARG A 100 15.29 15.79 9.95
CA ARG A 100 16.72 16.10 10.11
C ARG A 100 17.21 17.00 8.99
N THR A 101 16.99 16.65 7.73
CA THR A 101 17.39 17.47 6.58
C THR A 101 16.82 18.89 6.62
N ARG A 102 15.59 19.07 7.11
CA ARG A 102 14.99 20.40 7.27
C ARG A 102 15.63 21.21 8.41
N GLN A 103 15.97 20.57 9.53
CA GLN A 103 16.49 21.24 10.72
C GLN A 103 18.00 21.49 10.66
N THR A 104 18.76 20.56 10.09
CA THR A 104 20.22 20.64 9.99
C THR A 104 20.62 20.83 8.54
N LYS A 105 21.12 22.01 8.18
CA LYS A 105 21.82 22.28 6.91
C LYS A 105 23.21 21.61 6.85
N GLY A 106 23.33 20.35 7.30
CA GLY A 106 24.60 19.64 7.45
C GLY A 106 24.46 18.30 8.16
N ASN A 107 25.44 17.42 7.99
CA ASN A 107 25.42 16.03 8.43
C ASN A 107 25.78 15.89 9.93
N GLY A 108 24.77 15.87 10.79
CA GLY A 108 24.94 15.65 12.24
C GLY A 108 25.07 14.17 12.62
N SER A 109 26.09 13.85 13.43
CA SER A 109 26.57 12.54 13.87
C SER A 109 25.68 11.81 14.91
N ARG A 110 24.36 11.71 14.68
CA ARG A 110 23.46 11.04 15.64
C ARG A 110 22.74 9.82 15.04
N GLN A 111 23.04 8.65 15.63
CA GLN A 111 22.42 7.36 15.33
C GLN A 111 20.89 7.43 15.55
N ALA A 112 20.15 6.82 14.62
CA ALA A 112 18.70 6.80 14.61
C ALA A 112 18.21 5.42 15.03
N GLU A 113 18.13 5.15 16.33
CA GLU A 113 17.54 3.90 16.80
C GLU A 113 16.26 4.17 17.59
N GLY A 114 15.14 3.91 16.93
CA GLY A 114 13.86 3.68 17.59
C GLY A 114 13.57 2.18 17.64
N LYS A 115 12.80 1.73 18.64
CA LYS A 115 12.35 0.34 18.78
C LYS A 115 11.44 -0.03 17.61
N TRP A 116 11.89 -0.93 16.76
CA TRP A 116 11.10 -1.46 15.65
C TRP A 116 10.03 -2.42 16.16
N ARG A 117 8.79 -2.25 15.67
CA ARG A 117 7.73 -3.25 15.90
C ARG A 117 7.97 -4.45 14.98
N LYS A 118 7.93 -5.65 15.57
CA LYS A 118 8.01 -6.92 14.83
C LYS A 118 6.82 -7.05 13.87
N LEU A 119 7.02 -7.84 12.81
CA LEU A 119 5.95 -8.23 11.90
C LEU A 119 4.94 -9.11 12.65
N ASN A 120 3.64 -8.84 12.47
CA ASN A 120 2.59 -9.75 12.91
C ASN A 120 2.77 -11.09 12.18
N GLY A 121 2.51 -12.23 12.83
CA GLY A 121 2.60 -13.53 12.15
C GLY A 121 3.99 -13.91 11.65
N SER A 122 5.05 -13.45 12.31
CA SER A 122 6.44 -13.76 11.89
C SER A 122 6.74 -15.26 11.73
N HIS A 123 6.02 -16.14 12.41
CA HIS A 123 6.12 -17.60 12.28
C HIS A 123 5.67 -18.15 10.91
N GLN A 124 4.86 -17.40 10.15
CA GLN A 124 4.42 -17.79 8.81
C GLN A 124 5.46 -17.49 7.72
N LEU A 125 6.53 -16.76 8.05
CA LEU A 125 7.61 -16.45 7.10
C LEU A 125 8.29 -17.73 6.60
N ASP A 126 8.45 -18.73 7.46
CA ASP A 126 9.04 -20.02 7.09
C ASP A 126 8.25 -20.70 5.95
N LYS A 127 6.91 -20.59 5.99
CA LYS A 127 6.01 -21.13 4.96
C LYS A 127 6.08 -20.36 3.66
N ILE A 128 6.23 -19.03 3.73
CA ILE A 128 6.43 -18.18 2.56
C ILE A 128 7.77 -18.50 1.88
N ILE A 129 8.84 -18.68 2.67
CA ILE A 129 10.18 -19.05 2.16
C ILE A 129 10.14 -20.45 1.53
N ALA A 130 9.37 -21.38 2.12
CA ALA A 130 9.14 -22.71 1.56
C ALA A 130 8.26 -22.72 0.29
N GLY A 131 7.70 -21.57 -0.12
CA GLY A 131 6.90 -21.45 -1.34
C GLY A 131 5.45 -21.94 -1.22
N VAL A 132 4.89 -22.00 0.00
CA VAL A 132 3.48 -22.35 0.20
C VAL A 132 2.59 -21.28 -0.41
N ILE A 133 1.58 -21.70 -1.18
CA ILE A 133 0.63 -20.80 -1.83
C ILE A 133 -0.50 -20.48 -0.85
N PHE A 134 -0.74 -19.18 -0.63
CA PHE A 134 -1.91 -18.71 0.10
C PHE A 134 -2.93 -18.16 -0.88
N ILE A 135 -4.21 -18.44 -0.65
CA ILE A 135 -5.32 -17.88 -1.40
C ILE A 135 -6.22 -17.15 -0.42
N ASP A 136 -6.45 -15.85 -0.65
CA ASP A 136 -7.21 -14.99 0.25
C ASP A 136 -6.74 -15.07 1.72
N GLY A 137 -5.43 -15.27 1.92
CA GLY A 137 -4.82 -15.26 3.24
C GLY A 137 -4.87 -16.60 3.99
N ASP A 138 -5.51 -17.61 3.42
CA ASP A 138 -5.58 -18.96 3.96
C ASP A 138 -4.58 -19.90 3.26
N GLU A 139 -3.99 -20.80 4.06
CA GLU A 139 -3.10 -21.86 3.57
C GLU A 139 -3.91 -22.88 2.77
N GLN A 140 -3.56 -23.07 1.49
CA GLN A 140 -4.02 -24.22 0.73
C GLN A 140 -3.28 -25.45 1.29
N LYS A 141 -3.89 -26.15 2.25
CA LYS A 141 -3.42 -27.50 2.61
C LYS A 141 -3.48 -28.32 1.33
N GLN A 142 -2.32 -28.75 0.83
CA GLN A 142 -2.27 -29.83 -0.16
C GLN A 142 -3.04 -31.00 0.44
N GLN A 143 -4.25 -31.27 -0.07
CA GLN A 143 -4.89 -32.55 0.14
C GLN A 143 -3.96 -33.58 -0.49
N ALA A 144 -3.23 -34.31 0.35
CA ALA A 144 -2.57 -35.53 -0.06
C ALA A 144 -3.67 -36.47 -0.58
N ALA A 145 -3.60 -36.77 -1.89
CA ALA A 145 -4.34 -37.85 -2.52
C ALA A 145 -3.69 -39.19 -2.18
#